data_AF-A0A5K1EK69-F1
#
_entry.id   AF-A0A5K1EK69-F1
#
_cell.length_a   1.000
_cell.length_b   1.000
_cell.length_c   1.000
_cell.angle_alpha   90.00
_cell.angle_beta   90.00
_cell.angle_gamma   90.00
#
_symmetry.space_group_name_H-M   'P 1'
#
loop_
_entity.id
_entity.type
_entity.pdbx_description
1 polymer ?
#
loop_
_entity_poly.entity_id
_entity_poly.type
_entity_poly.pdbx_seq_one_letter_code
_entity_poly.pdbx_strand_id
1 'polypeptide(L)'
;MESMTKGVKLDAKKIRETLAKMAVCHEYAFTMVEHCWFEFLLKFAFPNWLSIPRTTVKRHIKKLYRVEKKKLKEYFKGIHLITN
;
A
#
# COMPACT_ATOMS: atom_id res chain seq x y z
N MET A 1 19.37 26.43 3.93
CA MET A 1 18.70 25.24 3.35
C MET A 1 18.69 24.20 4.46
N GLU A 2 17.60 24.16 5.23
CA GLU A 2 17.53 23.39 6.48
C GLU A 2 17.77 21.89 6.21
N SER A 3 18.69 21.33 6.99
CA SER A 3 19.05 19.92 6.99
C SER A 3 17.94 19.09 7.63
N MET A 4 17.05 18.54 6.80
CA MET A 4 16.12 17.49 7.22
C MET A 4 16.84 16.14 7.35
N THR A 5 17.70 16.00 8.35
CA THR A 5 18.32 14.71 8.68
C THR A 5 18.31 14.46 10.19
N LYS A 6 17.11 14.21 10.73
CA LYS A 6 16.97 13.25 11.83
C LYS A 6 16.29 12.03 11.24
N GLY A 7 17.06 10.96 11.07
CA GLY A 7 16.71 9.76 10.33
C GLY A 7 15.39 9.13 10.77
N VAL A 8 14.30 9.51 10.10
CA VAL A 8 13.06 8.73 10.17
C VAL A 8 13.35 7.45 9.41
N LYS A 9 13.54 6.36 10.16
CA LYS A 9 13.71 5.03 9.58
C LYS A 9 12.48 4.73 8.72
N LEU A 10 12.73 4.57 7.43
CA LEU A 10 11.69 4.29 6.46
C LEU A 10 11.05 2.93 6.79
N ASP A 11 9.79 2.94 7.26
CA ASP A 11 9.06 1.70 7.51
C ASP A 11 8.59 1.11 6.17
N ALA A 12 9.44 0.26 5.60
CA ALA A 12 9.20 -0.42 4.34
C ALA A 12 7.90 -1.24 4.34
N LYS A 13 7.40 -1.68 5.50
CA LYS A 13 6.11 -2.38 5.57
C LYS A 13 4.96 -1.39 5.38
N LYS A 14 4.96 -0.27 6.12
CA LYS A 14 3.93 0.78 5.98
C LYS A 14 3.86 1.31 4.56
N ILE A 15 4.99 1.54 3.92
CA ILE A 15 5.04 2.02 2.54
C ILE A 15 4.42 1.04 1.56
N ARG A 16 4.73 -0.25 1.67
CA ARG A 16 4.11 -1.27 0.82
C ARG A 16 2.60 -1.35 1.03
N GLU A 17 2.14 -1.16 2.26
CA GLU A 17 0.71 -1.08 2.58
C GLU A 17 0.06 0.18 1.99
N THR A 18 0.72 1.33 2.06
CA THR A 18 0.26 2.58 1.44
C THR A 18 0.21 2.48 -0.08
N LEU A 19 1.25 1.95 -0.73
CA LEU A 19 1.27 1.73 -2.18
C LEU A 19 0.16 0.77 -2.63
N ALA A 20 -0.10 -0.29 -1.86
CA ALA A 20 -1.20 -1.20 -2.16
C ALA A 20 -2.57 -0.52 -2.06
N LYS A 21 -2.79 0.32 -1.04
CA LYS A 21 -4.02 1.12 -0.92
C LYS A 21 -4.16 2.12 -2.06
N MET A 22 -3.11 2.88 -2.34
CA MET A 22 -3.06 3.85 -3.44
C MET A 22 -3.40 3.21 -4.78
N ALA A 23 -2.81 2.05 -5.08
CA ALA A 23 -3.07 1.32 -6.32
C ALA A 23 -4.52 0.83 -6.43
N VAL A 24 -5.15 0.42 -5.33
CA VAL A 24 -6.57 -0.01 -5.34
C VAL A 24 -7.51 1.19 -5.40
N CYS A 25 -7.28 2.22 -4.59
CA CYS A 25 -8.16 3.38 -4.49
C CYS A 25 -8.21 4.23 -5.77
N HIS A 26 -7.09 4.31 -6.49
CA HIS A 26 -6.97 5.11 -7.72
C HIS A 26 -6.77 4.25 -8.96
N GLU A 27 -6.97 2.93 -8.85
CA GLU A 27 -6.87 1.99 -9.97
C GLU A 27 -5.56 2.09 -10.76
N TYR A 28 -4.46 2.46 -10.09
CA TYR A 28 -3.17 2.59 -10.78
C TYR A 28 -2.71 1.24 -11.33
N ALA A 29 -2.16 1.28 -12.55
CA ALA A 29 -1.44 0.15 -13.10
C ALA A 29 -0.32 -0.27 -12.13
N PHE A 30 -0.16 -1.58 -11.91
CA PHE A 30 0.86 -2.09 -10.99
C PHE A 30 2.30 -1.76 -11.43
N THR A 31 2.48 -1.43 -12.71
CA THR A 31 3.74 -0.95 -13.29
C THR A 31 4.15 0.42 -12.77
N MET A 32 3.23 1.21 -12.20
CA MET A 32 3.48 2.57 -11.72
C MET A 32 4.64 2.63 -10.71
N VAL A 33 4.75 1.63 -9.83
CA VAL A 33 5.82 1.57 -8.81
C VAL A 33 7.21 1.28 -9.38
N GLU A 34 7.28 0.87 -10.64
CA GLU A 34 8.51 0.59 -11.40
C GLU A 34 8.72 1.65 -12.51
N HIS A 35 7.89 2.69 -12.55
CA HIS A 35 8.06 3.78 -13.49
C HIS A 35 9.32 4.57 -13.11
N CYS A 36 10.21 4.81 -14.08
CA CYS A 36 11.53 5.40 -13.83
C CYS A 36 11.46 6.74 -13.09
N TRP A 37 10.53 7.61 -13.45
CA TRP A 37 10.34 8.90 -12.78
C TRP A 37 9.70 8.79 -11.40
N PHE A 38 8.87 7.78 -11.19
CA PHE A 38 8.29 7.53 -9.86
C PHE A 38 9.34 6.99 -8.90
N GLU A 39 10.16 6.05 -9.38
CA GLU A 39 11.31 5.55 -8.63
C GLU A 39 12.33 6.66 -8.35
N PHE A 40 12.61 7.51 -9.34
CA PHE A 40 13.49 8.67 -9.17
C PHE A 40 12.95 9.64 -8.12
N LEU A 41 11.66 9.98 -8.18
CA LEU A 41 11.01 10.84 -7.19
C LEU A 41 11.13 10.27 -5.77
N LEU A 42 10.91 8.96 -5.61
CA LEU A 42 11.01 8.31 -4.30
C LEU A 42 12.43 8.22 -3.77
N LYS A 43 13.42 7.96 -4.64
CA LYS A 43 14.85 8.00 -4.26
C LYS A 43 15.30 9.41 -3.89
N PHE A 44 14.79 10.43 -4.58
CA PHE A 44 15.05 11.83 -4.26
C PHE A 44 14.44 12.22 -2.90
N ALA A 45 13.19 11.84 -2.65
CA ALA A 45 12.50 12.14 -1.40
C ALA A 45 13.03 11.33 -0.21
N PHE A 46 13.50 10.10 -0.44
CA PHE A 46 13.93 9.17 0.60
C PHE A 46 15.28 8.54 0.21
N PRO A 47 16.40 9.03 0.75
CA PRO A 47 17.74 8.55 0.38
C PRO A 47 17.98 7.05 0.60
N ASN A 48 17.27 6.45 1.57
CA ASN A 48 17.36 5.01 1.90
C ASN A 48 16.27 4.18 1.18
N TRP A 49 15.65 4.71 0.13
CA TRP A 49 14.61 4.01 -0.61
C TRP A 49 15.15 2.78 -1.32
N LEU A 50 14.44 1.66 -1.14
CA LEU A 50 14.64 0.44 -1.91
C LEU A 50 13.46 0.23 -2.84
N SER A 51 13.75 0.05 -4.13
CA SER A 51 12.74 -0.14 -5.17
C SER A 51 11.86 -1.35 -4.85
N ILE A 52 10.54 -1.17 -5.01
CA ILE A 52 9.55 -2.17 -4.66
C ILE A 52 8.98 -2.75 -5.95
N PRO A 53 9.14 -4.05 -6.22
CA PRO A 53 8.61 -4.65 -7.43
C PRO A 53 7.08 -4.75 -7.38
N ARG A 54 6.44 -4.67 -8.54
CA ARG A 54 4.98 -4.77 -8.70
C ARG A 54 4.40 -6.05 -8.08
N THR A 55 5.17 -7.13 -8.07
CA THR A 55 4.80 -8.43 -7.47
C THR A 55 4.61 -8.31 -5.96
N THR A 56 5.43 -7.51 -5.30
CA THR A 56 5.30 -7.22 -3.87
C THR A 56 4.02 -6.42 -3.61
N VAL A 57 3.73 -5.39 -4.40
CA VAL A 57 2.49 -4.61 -4.27
C VAL A 57 1.26 -5.50 -4.49
N LYS A 58 1.25 -6.32 -5.53
CA LYS A 58 0.18 -7.32 -5.78
C LYS A 58 -0.05 -8.24 -4.57
N ARG A 59 1.01 -8.72 -3.92
CA ARG A 59 0.91 -9.55 -2.70
C ARG A 59 0.27 -8.78 -1.56
N HIS A 60 0.65 -7.51 -1.36
CA HIS A 60 0.05 -6.66 -0.33
C HIS A 60 -1.42 -6.33 -0.62
N ILE A 61 -1.81 -6.12 -1.88
CA ILE A 61 -3.21 -5.96 -2.29
C ILE A 61 -4.02 -7.21 -1.97
N LYS A 62 -3.52 -8.41 -2.31
CA LYS A 62 -4.19 -9.68 -1.95
C LYS A 62 -4.37 -9.80 -0.43
N LYS A 63 -3.38 -9.38 0.36
CA LYS A 63 -3.48 -9.36 1.83
C LYS A 63 -4.54 -8.36 2.31
N LEU A 64 -4.55 -7.15 1.76
CA LEU A 64 -5.56 -6.13 2.06
C LEU A 64 -6.98 -6.65 1.77
N TYR A 65 -7.19 -7.23 0.59
CA TYR A 65 -8.47 -7.86 0.23
C TYR A 65 -8.92 -8.91 1.25
N ARG A 66 -8.01 -9.81 1.67
CA ARG A 66 -8.35 -10.85 2.66
C ARG A 66 -8.77 -10.26 4.01
N VAL A 67 -8.10 -9.19 4.45
CA VAL A 67 -8.42 -8.47 5.69
C VAL A 67 -9.80 -7.81 5.58
N GLU A 68 -10.05 -7.05 4.53
CA GLU A 68 -11.33 -6.35 4.36
C GLU A 68 -12.49 -7.35 4.15
N LYS A 69 -12.26 -8.43 3.40
CA LYS A 69 -13.22 -9.53 3.26
C LYS A 69 -13.56 -10.18 4.60
N LYS A 70 -12.57 -10.38 5.48
CA LYS A 70 -12.79 -10.95 6.81
C LYS A 70 -13.66 -10.01 7.65
N LYS A 71 -13.31 -8.72 7.72
CA LYS A 71 -14.11 -7.71 8.43
C LYS A 71 -15.56 -7.66 7.93
N LEU A 72 -15.73 -7.70 6.61
CA LEU A 72 -17.06 -7.69 5.99
C LEU A 72 -17.88 -8.95 6.37
N LYS A 73 -17.26 -10.13 6.39
CA LYS A 73 -17.91 -11.35 6.87
C LYS A 73 -18.29 -11.27 8.35
N GLU A 74 -17.43 -10.71 9.18
CA GLU A 74 -17.70 -10.52 10.62
C GLU A 74 -18.85 -9.55 10.84
N TYR A 75 -18.89 -8.46 10.08
CA TYR A 75 -20.00 -7.51 10.07
C TYR A 75 -21.32 -8.20 9.71
N PHE A 76 -21.36 -9.01 8.66
CA PHE A 76 -22.57 -9.72 8.25
C PHE A 76 -23.03 -10.81 9.22
N LYS A 77 -22.13 -11.41 10.02
CA LYS A 77 -22.53 -12.38 11.07
C LYS A 77 -23.37 -11.74 12.18
N GLY A 78 -23.19 -10.45 12.43
CA GLY A 78 -23.94 -9.71 13.45
C GLY A 78 -25.29 -9.18 12.95
N ILE A 79 -25.58 -9.29 11.64
CA ILE A 79 -26.85 -8.89 11.08
C ILE A 79 -27.78 -10.09 11.14
N HIS A 80 -28.81 -10.02 11.98
CA HIS A 80 -29.91 -10.98 11.94
C HIS A 80 -30.61 -10.86 10.58
N LEU A 81 -30.76 -11.99 9.88
CA LEU A 81 -31.57 -12.07 8.66
C LEU A 81 -32.96 -11.51 8.96
N ILE A 82 -33.33 -10.42 8.31
CA ILE A 82 -34.73 -9.98 8.29
C ILE A 82 -35.44 -10.97 7.36
N THR A 83 -35.98 -12.05 7.92
CA THR A 83 -36.91 -12.94 7.21
C THR A 83 -38.24 -12.20 7.08
N ASN A 84 -38.61 -11.86 5.84
CA ASN A 84 -39.97 -11.51 5.43
C ASN A 84 -40.78 -12.78 5.19
#